data_AF-A0A2N1HFE8-F1
#
_entry.id   AF-A0A2N1HFE8-F1
#
_cell.length_a   1.000
_cell.length_b   1.000
_cell.length_c   1.000
_cell.angle_alpha   90.00
_cell.angle_beta   90.00
_cell.angle_gamma   90.00
#
_symmetry.space_group_name_H-M   'P 1'
#
loop_
_entity.id
_entity.type
_entity.pdbx_description
1 polymer ?
#
loop_
_entity_poly.entity_id
_entity_poly.type
_entity_poly.pdbx_seq_one_letter_code
_entity_poly.pdbx_strand_id
1 'polypeptide(L)'
;MKFWCFFVFVFMLSACGEGGGSSDNKISSQHSEIIYLKSHSINDLIKLADGTLWSIVGLSLGDGTHSAGEVDVIIYDNPNDFGEPNQGVKGQYYVFINNSAASFYIDPIQTPTILQQGNIELAPLSVGSVMLLDDNSIWRVNGIDYSDINTGGIFDYTLYNVRSNFPDLTSQTAEKLGEFSAWYLYNEYAPFGYYLKPLTKAKIIWQGLHTFYSEGENDSILLSDGSLWVITGALAPATTASGEYSITLIHNVSSLDEPIFGEKSETVMYIQGHETAFYVKKI
;
A
#
# COMPACT_ATOMS: atom_id res chain seq x y z
N MET A 1 -17.29 -50.01 28.06
CA MET A 1 -16.61 -48.86 28.69
C MET A 1 -16.14 -47.93 27.58
N LYS A 2 -16.63 -46.69 27.58
CA LYS A 2 -16.26 -45.63 26.63
C LYS A 2 -14.95 -44.99 27.13
N PHE A 3 -13.94 -44.92 26.28
CA PHE A 3 -12.80 -44.02 26.49
C PHE A 3 -12.77 -43.05 25.31
N TRP A 4 -13.18 -41.81 25.60
CA TRP A 4 -12.98 -40.64 24.74
C TRP A 4 -11.56 -40.13 24.98
N CYS A 5 -10.72 -40.14 23.95
CA CYS A 5 -9.48 -39.38 23.93
C CYS A 5 -9.75 -38.08 23.18
N PHE A 6 -10.03 -37.00 23.92
CA PHE A 6 -9.97 -35.64 23.41
C PHE A 6 -8.49 -35.28 23.23
N PHE A 7 -8.03 -35.22 21.97
CA PHE A 7 -6.77 -34.56 21.63
C PHE A 7 -7.03 -33.05 21.63
N VAL A 8 -6.60 -32.37 22.69
CA VAL A 8 -6.51 -30.91 22.71
C VAL A 8 -5.17 -30.54 22.06
N PHE A 9 -5.24 -29.99 20.85
CA PHE A 9 -4.11 -29.29 20.25
C PHE A 9 -3.87 -28.00 21.04
N VAL A 10 -2.83 -28.00 21.89
CA VAL A 10 -2.28 -26.78 22.47
C VAL A 10 -1.48 -26.10 21.36
N PHE A 11 -2.07 -25.08 20.74
CA PHE A 11 -1.31 -24.12 19.95
C PHE A 11 -0.33 -23.41 20.90
N MET A 12 0.94 -23.78 20.81
CA MET A 12 2.05 -22.97 21.33
C MET A 12 2.09 -21.70 20.47
N LEU A 13 1.38 -20.67 20.93
CA LEU A 13 1.64 -19.30 20.51
C LEU A 13 3.02 -18.93 21.04
N SER A 14 4.02 -18.88 20.16
CA SER A 14 5.28 -18.20 20.44
C SER A 14 5.03 -16.69 20.44
N ALA A 15 4.46 -16.20 21.54
CA ALA A 15 4.56 -14.80 21.90
C ALA A 15 5.97 -14.57 22.48
N CYS A 16 6.85 -14.02 21.66
CA CYS A 16 8.08 -13.38 22.12
C CYS A 16 8.09 -11.96 21.54
N GLY A 17 7.88 -10.97 22.41
CA GLY A 17 7.97 -9.57 22.04
C GLY A 17 7.15 -8.62 22.92
N GLU A 18 7.17 -8.78 24.25
CA GLU A 18 6.89 -7.63 25.13
C GLU A 18 8.06 -6.65 24.99
N GLY A 19 7.76 -5.45 24.49
CA GLY A 19 8.70 -4.37 24.30
C GLY A 19 8.00 -3.02 24.25
N GLY A 20 7.19 -2.71 25.26
CA GLY A 20 6.79 -1.34 25.54
C GLY A 20 8.02 -0.53 25.94
N GLY A 21 8.61 0.16 24.98
CA GLY A 21 9.74 1.06 25.19
C GLY A 21 9.84 1.99 23.99
N SER A 22 9.94 3.30 24.27
CA SER A 22 10.30 4.30 23.28
C SER A 22 11.73 4.03 22.82
N SER A 23 11.92 3.14 21.86
CA SER A 23 13.17 3.07 21.12
C SER A 23 13.03 4.01 19.95
N ASP A 24 13.65 5.19 20.06
CA ASP A 24 14.04 5.95 18.87
C ASP A 24 14.74 4.95 17.94
N ASN A 25 14.33 4.82 16.66
CA ASN A 25 15.00 3.89 15.75
C ASN A 25 16.48 4.30 15.70
N LYS A 26 17.36 3.51 16.33
CA LYS A 26 18.79 3.77 16.42
C LYS A 26 19.51 2.67 15.69
N ILE A 27 20.31 3.07 14.72
CA ILE A 27 21.14 2.18 13.92
C ILE A 27 22.55 2.15 14.52
N SER A 28 23.27 1.04 14.38
CA SER A 28 24.69 0.98 14.75
C SER A 28 25.53 1.94 13.92
N SER A 29 26.69 2.37 14.44
CA SER A 29 27.51 3.42 13.81
C SER A 29 27.93 3.17 12.37
N GLN A 30 27.94 1.90 11.97
CA GLN A 30 27.94 1.48 10.58
C GLN A 30 27.00 0.30 10.48
N HIS A 31 25.96 0.42 9.67
CA HIS A 31 25.01 -0.64 9.38
C HIS A 31 24.96 -0.88 7.89
N SER A 32 24.91 -2.14 7.49
CA SER A 32 24.86 -2.51 6.08
C SER A 32 23.70 -3.46 5.86
N GLU A 33 22.92 -3.18 4.84
CA GLU A 33 21.75 -3.95 4.47
C GLU A 33 21.40 -3.76 3.00
N ILE A 34 20.46 -4.56 2.53
CA ILE A 34 19.88 -4.45 1.19
C ILE A 34 18.55 -3.74 1.34
N ILE A 35 18.35 -2.67 0.56
CA ILE A 35 17.07 -1.99 0.42
C ILE A 35 16.64 -2.00 -1.04
N TYR A 36 15.35 -1.85 -1.30
CA TYR A 36 14.84 -1.68 -2.66
C TYR A 36 14.70 -0.19 -3.00
N LEU A 37 15.19 0.23 -4.17
CA LEU A 37 15.02 1.59 -4.71
C LEU A 37 14.57 1.53 -6.18
N LYS A 38 13.64 2.40 -6.59
CA LYS A 38 13.16 2.49 -8.01
C LYS A 38 13.26 3.87 -8.65
N SER A 39 13.53 4.84 -7.81
CA SER A 39 13.76 6.27 -7.97
C SER A 39 13.62 6.78 -6.52
N HIS A 40 14.20 7.94 -6.19
CA HIS A 40 14.01 8.48 -4.85
C HIS A 40 14.02 10.00 -4.87
N SER A 41 13.18 10.58 -4.03
CA SER A 41 12.98 12.01 -3.83
C SER A 41 12.97 12.34 -2.33
N ILE A 42 12.97 13.63 -2.03
CA ILE A 42 12.72 14.11 -0.66
C ILE A 42 11.31 13.72 -0.25
N ASN A 43 11.18 13.26 1.00
CA ASN A 43 10.00 12.70 1.66
C ASN A 43 9.58 11.30 1.20
N ASP A 44 10.28 10.69 0.25
CA ASP A 44 10.07 9.27 -0.02
C ASP A 44 10.43 8.44 1.20
N LEU A 45 9.72 7.32 1.36
CA LEU A 45 9.96 6.39 2.43
C LEU A 45 10.82 5.22 1.98
N ILE A 46 11.78 4.85 2.82
CA ILE A 46 12.46 3.56 2.73
C ILE A 46 12.11 2.70 3.94
N LYS A 47 12.08 1.39 3.71
CA LYS A 47 11.95 0.40 4.76
C LYS A 47 13.28 -0.33 4.95
N LEU A 48 13.73 -0.43 6.19
CA LEU A 48 14.90 -1.23 6.55
C LEU A 48 14.50 -2.68 6.84
N ALA A 49 15.48 -3.57 6.94
CA ALA A 49 15.28 -5.01 7.15
C ALA A 49 14.54 -5.35 8.46
N ASP A 50 14.63 -4.48 9.47
CA ASP A 50 13.89 -4.60 10.74
C ASP A 50 12.41 -4.16 10.62
N GLY A 51 11.98 -3.71 9.44
CA GLY A 51 10.62 -3.27 9.14
C GLY A 51 10.33 -1.81 9.51
N THR A 52 11.32 -1.07 10.02
CA THR A 52 11.18 0.35 10.34
C THR A 52 11.14 1.21 9.08
N LEU A 53 10.33 2.29 9.12
CA LEU A 53 10.23 3.27 8.05
C LEU A 53 11.08 4.51 8.35
N TRP A 54 11.70 5.03 7.30
CA TRP A 54 12.59 6.17 7.35
C TRP A 54 12.28 7.13 6.21
N SER A 55 12.33 8.42 6.48
CA SER A 55 12.08 9.46 5.49
C SER A 55 13.40 9.91 4.87
N ILE A 56 13.45 10.02 3.54
CA ILE A 56 14.53 10.69 2.84
C ILE A 56 14.36 12.20 3.02
N VAL A 57 15.25 12.84 3.77
CA VAL A 57 15.13 14.27 4.11
C VAL A 57 16.08 15.16 3.32
N GLY A 58 17.08 14.58 2.67
CA GLY A 58 18.02 15.33 1.84
C GLY A 58 18.72 14.46 0.80
N LEU A 59 19.08 15.08 -0.32
CA LEU A 59 19.71 14.44 -1.48
C LEU A 59 21.07 15.07 -1.80
N SER A 60 22.05 14.26 -2.17
CA SER A 60 23.37 14.67 -2.66
C SER A 60 23.39 14.81 -4.21
N LEU A 61 24.53 15.26 -4.75
CA LEU A 61 24.68 15.51 -6.20
C LEU A 61 24.68 14.20 -6.99
N GLY A 62 23.80 14.09 -8.00
CA GLY A 62 23.66 12.87 -8.82
C GLY A 62 22.45 12.01 -8.43
N ASP A 63 21.69 12.42 -7.42
CA ASP A 63 20.50 11.73 -6.93
C ASP A 63 19.25 12.07 -7.76
N GLY A 64 18.28 11.15 -7.77
CA GLY A 64 16.95 11.36 -8.37
C GLY A 64 16.57 10.36 -9.45
N THR A 65 17.48 9.52 -9.93
CA THR A 65 17.13 8.43 -10.87
C THR A 65 18.03 7.23 -10.65
N HIS A 66 17.55 6.30 -9.81
CA HIS A 66 18.18 4.99 -9.63
C HIS A 66 17.38 3.95 -10.42
N SER A 67 18.05 2.93 -10.96
CA SER A 67 17.30 1.82 -11.58
C SER A 67 16.53 1.05 -10.51
N ALA A 68 15.32 0.60 -10.83
CA ALA A 68 14.54 -0.31 -10.01
C ALA A 68 15.34 -1.54 -9.60
N GLY A 69 15.48 -1.76 -8.30
CA GLY A 69 16.09 -2.98 -7.78
C GLY A 69 16.58 -2.88 -6.34
N GLU A 70 17.00 -4.03 -5.85
CA GLU A 70 17.74 -4.18 -4.60
C GLU A 70 19.13 -3.54 -4.73
N VAL A 71 19.51 -2.77 -3.71
CA VAL A 71 20.80 -2.12 -3.61
C VAL A 71 21.42 -2.37 -2.24
N ASP A 72 22.72 -2.65 -2.24
CA ASP A 72 23.50 -2.69 -1.01
C ASP A 72 23.78 -1.26 -0.53
N VAL A 73 23.38 -0.97 0.70
CA VAL A 73 23.63 0.33 1.33
C VAL A 73 24.45 0.21 2.61
N ILE A 74 25.14 1.31 2.94
CA ILE A 74 25.77 1.50 4.23
C ILE A 74 25.17 2.77 4.85
N ILE A 75 24.61 2.62 6.05
CA ILE A 75 24.03 3.71 6.83
C ILE A 75 25.02 4.11 7.92
N TYR A 76 25.35 5.41 7.93
CA TYR A 76 26.27 6.03 8.89
C TYR A 76 25.50 6.93 9.86
N ASP A 77 25.84 6.85 11.15
CA ASP A 77 25.23 7.65 12.23
C ASP A 77 25.88 9.02 12.45
N ASN A 78 26.99 9.31 11.73
CA ASN A 78 27.64 10.61 11.73
C ASN A 78 27.57 11.26 10.33
N PRO A 79 26.44 11.91 9.99
CA PRO A 79 26.24 12.52 8.67
C PRO A 79 27.16 13.72 8.41
N ASN A 80 27.84 14.25 9.43
CA ASN A 80 28.72 15.41 9.29
C ASN A 80 30.00 15.13 8.50
N ASP A 81 30.37 13.86 8.34
CA ASP A 81 31.56 13.47 7.59
C ASP A 81 31.35 13.54 6.06
N PHE A 82 30.10 13.74 5.59
CA PHE A 82 29.70 13.57 4.19
C PHE A 82 29.25 14.86 3.47
N GLY A 83 29.50 16.03 4.05
CA GLY A 83 29.15 17.32 3.47
C GLY A 83 27.70 17.74 3.74
N GLU A 84 27.14 18.61 2.89
CA GLU A 84 25.75 19.07 2.96
C GLU A 84 24.95 18.51 1.78
N PRO A 85 23.65 18.21 1.94
CA PRO A 85 22.80 17.87 0.81
C PRO A 85 22.60 19.06 -0.12
N ASN A 86 22.40 18.78 -1.40
CA ASN A 86 22.13 19.79 -2.43
C ASN A 86 20.63 20.10 -2.57
N GLN A 87 19.78 19.21 -2.03
CA GLN A 87 18.34 19.43 -1.89
C GLN A 87 17.88 18.92 -0.52
N GLY A 88 16.89 19.57 0.08
CA GLY A 88 16.37 19.18 1.40
C GLY A 88 17.28 19.61 2.54
N VAL A 89 17.36 18.79 3.58
CA VAL A 89 18.12 19.06 4.81
C VAL A 89 19.00 17.89 5.20
N LYS A 90 20.04 18.16 5.98
CA LYS A 90 20.89 17.11 6.56
C LYS A 90 20.08 16.33 7.61
N GLY A 91 19.85 15.05 7.35
CA GLY A 91 19.23 14.12 8.29
C GLY A 91 20.18 13.64 9.37
N GLN A 92 19.67 12.83 10.28
CA GLN A 92 20.44 12.19 11.36
C GLN A 92 21.39 11.11 10.84
N TYR A 93 21.12 10.52 9.68
CA TYR A 93 21.94 9.47 9.09
C TYR A 93 22.24 9.77 7.63
N TYR A 94 23.38 9.25 7.17
CA TYR A 94 23.80 9.31 5.77
C TYR A 94 23.79 7.90 5.18
N VAL A 95 23.18 7.75 4.00
CA VAL A 95 23.07 6.49 3.27
C VAL A 95 23.98 6.55 2.06
N PHE A 96 25.02 5.71 2.09
CA PHE A 96 25.88 5.45 0.97
C PHE A 96 25.37 4.23 0.19
N ILE A 97 25.15 4.40 -1.11
CA ILE A 97 24.73 3.30 -2.00
C ILE A 97 25.97 2.73 -2.68
N ASN A 98 26.25 1.44 -2.46
CA ASN A 98 27.43 0.81 -3.05
C ASN A 98 27.36 0.84 -4.58
N ASN A 99 28.52 1.10 -5.20
CA ASN A 99 28.67 1.18 -6.67
C ASN A 99 27.79 2.26 -7.34
N SER A 100 27.32 3.24 -6.58
CA SER A 100 26.57 4.39 -7.09
C SER A 100 27.27 5.69 -6.69
N ALA A 101 27.09 6.73 -7.51
CA ALA A 101 27.43 8.09 -7.11
C ALA A 101 26.31 8.74 -6.27
N ALA A 102 25.13 8.09 -6.21
CA ALA A 102 23.98 8.60 -5.48
C ALA A 102 24.07 8.27 -3.98
N SER A 103 23.63 9.22 -3.14
CA SER A 103 23.64 9.08 -1.69
C SER A 103 22.73 10.09 -1.03
N PHE A 104 21.94 9.67 -0.06
CA PHE A 104 20.92 10.51 0.54
C PHE A 104 20.99 10.51 2.06
N TYR A 105 20.29 11.46 2.67
CA TYR A 105 20.16 11.60 4.11
C TYR A 105 18.79 11.14 4.55
N ILE A 106 18.74 10.39 5.65
CA ILE A 106 17.48 9.88 6.21
C ILE A 106 17.30 10.29 7.66
N ASP A 107 16.03 10.42 8.04
CA ASP A 107 15.60 10.53 9.42
C ASP A 107 14.66 9.37 9.79
N PRO A 108 14.75 8.87 11.04
CA PRO A 108 13.84 7.84 11.51
C PRO A 108 12.44 8.42 11.64
N ILE A 109 11.46 7.70 11.12
CA ILE A 109 10.07 7.96 11.45
C ILE A 109 9.76 7.21 12.73
N GLN A 110 8.94 7.79 13.61
CA GLN A 110 8.52 7.10 14.83
C GLN A 110 7.99 5.71 14.46
N THR A 111 8.53 4.68 15.13
CA THR A 111 8.35 3.28 14.81
C THR A 111 6.86 2.96 14.59
N PRO A 112 6.45 2.73 13.32
CA PRO A 112 5.09 2.33 13.04
C PRO A 112 4.89 0.89 13.50
N THR A 113 3.65 0.52 13.85
CA THR A 113 3.33 -0.87 14.19
C THR A 113 2.93 -1.62 12.93
N ILE A 114 3.65 -2.68 12.59
CA ILE A 114 3.26 -3.57 11.49
C ILE A 114 1.96 -4.29 11.88
N LEU A 115 0.94 -4.14 11.06
CA LEU A 115 -0.34 -4.83 11.21
C LEU A 115 -0.39 -6.10 10.37
N GLN A 116 0.11 -6.03 9.15
CA GLN A 116 0.02 -7.11 8.16
C GLN A 116 1.13 -6.96 7.12
N GLN A 117 1.54 -8.09 6.57
CA GLN A 117 2.38 -8.16 5.39
C GLN A 117 1.75 -9.19 4.46
N GLY A 118 1.89 -8.98 3.16
CA GLY A 118 1.22 -9.81 2.18
C GLY A 118 1.63 -9.45 0.77
N ASN A 119 0.93 -10.05 -0.19
CA ASN A 119 1.13 -9.75 -1.59
C ASN A 119 -0.22 -9.64 -2.31
N ILE A 120 -0.34 -8.62 -3.15
CA ILE A 120 -1.58 -8.34 -3.87
C ILE A 120 -1.29 -7.94 -5.30
N GLU A 121 -2.18 -8.37 -6.19
CA GLU A 121 -2.21 -7.88 -7.55
C GLU A 121 -3.06 -6.62 -7.59
N LEU A 122 -2.43 -5.50 -7.88
CA LEU A 122 -3.06 -4.18 -7.83
C LEU A 122 -2.59 -3.32 -8.99
N ALA A 123 -3.55 -2.62 -9.57
CA ALA A 123 -3.28 -1.50 -10.45
C ALA A 123 -3.13 -0.20 -9.64
N PRO A 124 -2.74 0.92 -10.27
CA PRO A 124 -2.86 2.24 -9.68
C PRO A 124 -4.31 2.51 -9.25
N LEU A 125 -4.51 2.85 -7.96
CA LEU A 125 -5.83 3.16 -7.43
C LEU A 125 -5.98 4.66 -7.17
N SER A 126 -7.18 5.17 -7.45
CA SER A 126 -7.57 6.55 -7.11
C SER A 126 -8.01 6.69 -5.66
N VAL A 127 -7.91 7.90 -5.10
CA VAL A 127 -8.56 8.24 -3.82
C VAL A 127 -10.06 7.96 -3.94
N GLY A 128 -10.65 7.42 -2.88
CA GLY A 128 -12.05 7.03 -2.85
C GLY A 128 -12.33 5.61 -3.34
N SER A 129 -11.37 4.96 -3.99
CA SER A 129 -11.49 3.59 -4.49
C SER A 129 -11.54 2.57 -3.36
N VAL A 130 -12.03 1.37 -3.68
CA VAL A 130 -11.95 0.20 -2.80
C VAL A 130 -10.64 -0.55 -3.03
N MET A 131 -10.03 -1.02 -1.95
CA MET A 131 -8.91 -1.93 -1.96
C MET A 131 -9.29 -3.18 -1.15
N LEU A 132 -8.98 -4.35 -1.69
CA LEU A 132 -9.13 -5.63 -1.02
C LEU A 132 -7.74 -6.22 -0.79
N LEU A 133 -7.41 -6.54 0.46
CA LEU A 133 -6.15 -7.20 0.80
C LEU A 133 -6.30 -8.73 0.71
N ASP A 134 -5.17 -9.44 0.75
CA ASP A 134 -5.10 -10.90 0.62
C ASP A 134 -5.83 -11.67 1.74
N ASP A 135 -5.99 -11.08 2.91
CA ASP A 135 -6.79 -11.58 4.03
C ASP A 135 -8.30 -11.28 3.90
N ASN A 136 -8.73 -10.74 2.76
CA ASN A 136 -10.08 -10.27 2.48
C ASN A 136 -10.54 -9.06 3.31
N SER A 137 -9.63 -8.35 3.97
CA SER A 137 -9.97 -7.07 4.60
C SER A 137 -10.25 -6.00 3.54
N ILE A 138 -11.28 -5.20 3.77
CA ILE A 138 -11.82 -4.23 2.81
C ILE A 138 -11.50 -2.82 3.28
N TRP A 139 -10.92 -2.02 2.39
CA TRP A 139 -10.43 -0.69 2.68
C TRP A 139 -10.91 0.32 1.64
N ARG A 140 -11.06 1.57 2.06
CA ARG A 140 -11.14 2.73 1.16
C ARG A 140 -9.77 3.36 1.07
N VAL A 141 -9.33 3.67 -0.15
CA VAL A 141 -8.15 4.51 -0.39
C VAL A 141 -8.50 5.93 0.06
N ASN A 142 -7.90 6.39 1.15
CA ASN A 142 -8.16 7.69 1.74
C ASN A 142 -7.18 8.76 1.25
N GLY A 143 -5.94 8.35 0.96
CA GLY A 143 -4.90 9.22 0.41
C GLY A 143 -3.85 8.40 -0.31
N ILE A 144 -3.11 9.04 -1.20
CA ILE A 144 -2.05 8.44 -2.00
C ILE A 144 -0.76 9.19 -1.69
N ASP A 145 0.29 8.43 -1.40
CA ASP A 145 1.65 8.96 -1.34
C ASP A 145 2.18 9.14 -2.77
N TYR A 146 2.62 10.35 -3.09
CA TYR A 146 3.08 10.67 -4.43
C TYR A 146 4.56 10.36 -4.57
N SER A 147 4.88 9.23 -5.20
CA SER A 147 6.24 8.93 -5.62
C SER A 147 6.22 7.91 -6.77
N ASP A 148 6.56 8.40 -7.95
CA ASP A 148 6.61 7.65 -9.21
C ASP A 148 5.27 7.01 -9.67
N ILE A 149 5.19 6.72 -10.96
CA ILE A 149 3.97 6.14 -11.57
C ILE A 149 3.97 4.64 -11.26
N ASN A 150 3.01 4.18 -10.47
CA ASN A 150 2.72 2.76 -10.38
C ASN A 150 2.34 2.24 -11.78
N THR A 151 3.01 1.19 -12.22
CA THR A 151 2.64 0.41 -13.41
C THR A 151 2.17 -0.91 -12.84
N GLY A 152 0.84 -1.12 -12.84
CA GLY A 152 0.19 -2.19 -12.07
C GLY A 152 0.86 -3.57 -12.15
N GLY A 153 0.64 -4.39 -11.13
CA GLY A 153 1.22 -5.72 -11.05
C GLY A 153 1.07 -6.34 -9.67
N ILE A 154 1.76 -7.46 -9.45
CA ILE A 154 1.87 -8.09 -8.13
C ILE A 154 2.93 -7.33 -7.35
N PHE A 155 2.58 -6.83 -6.17
CA PHE A 155 3.55 -6.28 -5.24
C PHE A 155 3.35 -6.80 -3.83
N ASP A 156 4.47 -6.95 -3.13
CA ASP A 156 4.50 -7.19 -1.70
C ASP A 156 4.22 -5.87 -1.00
N TYR A 157 3.53 -5.94 0.12
CA TYR A 157 3.20 -4.77 0.92
C TYR A 157 3.41 -5.02 2.40
N THR A 158 3.62 -3.93 3.12
CA THR A 158 3.50 -3.89 4.58
C THR A 158 2.43 -2.87 4.96
N LEU A 159 1.43 -3.29 5.72
CA LEU A 159 0.37 -2.45 6.27
C LEU A 159 0.78 -2.01 7.68
N TYR A 160 0.83 -0.70 7.91
CA TYR A 160 1.23 -0.11 9.17
C TYR A 160 0.06 0.58 9.87
N ASN A 161 0.05 0.53 11.20
CA ASN A 161 -0.62 1.52 12.04
C ASN A 161 0.35 2.66 12.34
N VAL A 162 0.02 3.84 11.83
CA VAL A 162 0.84 5.05 11.93
C VAL A 162 0.20 6.06 12.87
N ARG A 163 1.04 6.83 13.57
CA ARG A 163 0.61 7.85 14.54
C ARG A 163 0.41 9.20 13.85
N SER A 164 -0.25 10.13 14.53
CA SER A 164 -0.57 11.47 13.99
C SER A 164 0.65 12.34 13.64
N ASN A 165 1.84 11.96 14.08
CA ASN A 165 3.13 12.61 13.75
C ASN A 165 3.88 11.90 12.62
N PHE A 166 3.33 10.83 12.04
CA PHE A 166 3.82 10.29 10.78
C PHE A 166 3.67 11.36 9.69
N PRO A 167 4.64 11.53 8.78
CA PRO A 167 4.57 12.57 7.77
C PRO A 167 3.30 12.43 6.91
N ASP A 168 2.65 13.55 6.57
CA ASP A 168 1.53 13.56 5.62
C ASP A 168 2.05 13.65 4.18
N LEU A 169 2.25 12.47 3.58
CA LEU A 169 2.82 12.32 2.25
C LEU A 169 1.81 12.61 1.12
N THR A 170 0.56 12.92 1.46
CA THR A 170 -0.46 13.29 0.45
C THR A 170 -0.25 14.69 -0.13
N SER A 171 0.64 15.49 0.46
CA SER A 171 0.84 16.91 0.15
C SER A 171 2.15 17.20 -0.59
N GLN A 172 2.82 16.16 -1.09
CA GLN A 172 4.12 16.30 -1.76
C GLN A 172 4.04 17.00 -3.13
N THR A 173 2.85 17.12 -3.72
CA THR A 173 2.64 17.86 -4.97
C THR A 173 1.83 19.14 -4.77
N ALA A 174 1.69 19.95 -5.84
CA ALA A 174 0.81 21.11 -5.82
C ALA A 174 -0.66 20.76 -5.54
N GLU A 175 -1.06 19.52 -5.80
CA GLU A 175 -2.39 19.00 -5.50
C GLU A 175 -2.33 17.98 -4.36
N LYS A 176 -3.17 18.17 -3.35
CA LYS A 176 -3.27 17.22 -2.23
C LYS A 176 -4.00 15.95 -2.70
N LEU A 177 -3.34 14.80 -2.63
CA LEU A 177 -3.90 13.51 -3.08
C LEU A 177 -4.62 12.80 -1.93
N GLY A 178 -5.74 13.37 -1.50
CA GLY A 178 -6.60 12.82 -0.46
C GLY A 178 -6.23 13.25 0.96
N GLU A 179 -6.39 12.36 1.93
CA GLU A 179 -6.24 12.65 3.34
C GLU A 179 -5.39 11.61 4.07
N PHE A 180 -4.63 12.09 5.06
CA PHE A 180 -3.96 11.25 6.03
C PHE A 180 -4.92 10.27 6.72
N SER A 181 -4.41 9.09 7.04
CA SER A 181 -5.11 8.07 7.82
C SER A 181 -4.14 7.33 8.73
N ALA A 182 -4.64 6.75 9.82
CA ALA A 182 -3.82 5.97 10.75
C ALA A 182 -3.34 4.62 10.16
N TRP A 183 -3.77 4.26 8.95
CA TRP A 183 -3.35 3.05 8.26
C TRP A 183 -2.62 3.44 6.99
N TYR A 184 -1.37 3.01 6.86
CA TYR A 184 -0.53 3.29 5.70
C TYR A 184 -0.02 1.97 5.13
N LEU A 185 -0.36 1.71 3.87
CA LEU A 185 0.14 0.57 3.11
C LEU A 185 1.37 1.01 2.33
N TYR A 186 2.51 0.45 2.68
CA TYR A 186 3.78 0.65 1.99
C TYR A 186 3.96 -0.39 0.89
N ASN A 187 4.35 0.02 -0.31
CA ASN A 187 4.76 -0.88 -1.38
C ASN A 187 6.24 -1.22 -1.26
N GLU A 188 6.59 -2.50 -1.26
CA GLU A 188 7.98 -2.94 -1.13
C GLU A 188 8.83 -2.71 -2.39
N TYR A 189 8.20 -2.52 -3.54
CA TYR A 189 8.82 -2.46 -4.86
C TYR A 189 8.75 -1.07 -5.53
N ALA A 190 8.31 -0.06 -4.79
CA ALA A 190 8.30 1.32 -5.26
C ALA A 190 8.15 2.27 -4.06
N PRO A 191 8.68 3.49 -4.13
CA PRO A 191 8.62 4.44 -3.02
C PRO A 191 7.19 4.93 -2.66
N PHE A 192 6.12 4.35 -3.21
CA PHE A 192 4.74 4.81 -3.02
C PHE A 192 3.96 3.96 -2.00
N GLY A 193 2.88 4.55 -1.49
CA GLY A 193 1.97 3.91 -0.56
C GLY A 193 0.58 4.53 -0.57
N TYR A 194 -0.31 3.95 0.22
CA TYR A 194 -1.69 4.39 0.35
C TYR A 194 -2.05 4.61 1.80
N TYR A 195 -2.67 5.74 2.11
CA TYR A 195 -3.40 5.90 3.36
C TYR A 195 -4.77 5.24 3.20
N LEU A 196 -5.09 4.30 4.07
CA LEU A 196 -6.30 3.47 4.00
C LEU A 196 -7.26 3.79 5.14
N LYS A 197 -8.56 3.61 4.93
CA LYS A 197 -9.57 3.59 6.01
C LYS A 197 -10.34 2.27 5.95
N PRO A 198 -10.48 1.53 7.07
CA PRO A 198 -11.15 0.23 7.05
C PRO A 198 -12.64 0.41 6.82
N LEU A 199 -13.21 -0.40 5.94
CA LEU A 199 -14.66 -0.48 5.70
C LEU A 199 -15.27 -1.58 6.55
N THR A 200 -15.30 -1.39 7.87
CA THR A 200 -15.68 -2.44 8.85
C THR A 200 -17.11 -2.97 8.72
N LYS A 201 -17.99 -2.27 8.01
CA LYS A 201 -19.37 -2.70 7.72
C LYS A 201 -19.51 -3.38 6.37
N ALA A 202 -18.51 -3.25 5.50
CA ALA A 202 -18.49 -3.88 4.19
C ALA A 202 -18.31 -5.38 4.34
N LYS A 203 -18.92 -6.14 3.42
CA LYS A 203 -18.83 -7.60 3.42
C LYS A 203 -18.74 -8.13 2.01
N ILE A 204 -17.90 -9.15 1.83
CA ILE A 204 -17.88 -9.94 0.61
C ILE A 204 -19.17 -10.78 0.55
N ILE A 205 -19.89 -10.68 -0.55
CA ILE A 205 -21.11 -11.47 -0.78
C ILE A 205 -20.93 -12.54 -1.86
N TRP A 206 -19.90 -12.40 -2.71
CA TRP A 206 -19.58 -13.35 -3.77
C TRP A 206 -18.13 -13.13 -4.26
N GLN A 207 -17.47 -14.21 -4.67
CA GLN A 207 -16.13 -14.22 -5.29
C GLN A 207 -16.10 -15.24 -6.42
N GLY A 208 -15.38 -14.93 -7.49
CA GLY A 208 -15.20 -15.85 -8.61
C GLY A 208 -14.52 -15.20 -9.81
N LEU A 209 -14.55 -15.91 -10.94
CA LEU A 209 -14.02 -15.42 -12.21
C LEU A 209 -15.16 -14.85 -13.06
N HIS A 210 -14.86 -13.82 -13.83
CA HIS A 210 -15.75 -13.29 -14.87
C HIS A 210 -14.96 -12.87 -16.11
N THR A 211 -15.49 -13.21 -17.28
CA THR A 211 -14.94 -12.76 -18.56
C THR A 211 -15.62 -11.47 -18.98
N PHE A 212 -14.84 -10.39 -19.03
CA PHE A 212 -15.26 -9.09 -19.55
C PHE A 212 -15.03 -9.01 -21.06
N TYR A 213 -15.93 -8.35 -21.76
CA TYR A 213 -15.91 -8.06 -23.20
C TYR A 213 -15.92 -6.56 -23.51
N SER A 214 -15.59 -5.71 -22.53
CA SER A 214 -15.64 -4.23 -22.52
C SER A 214 -16.90 -3.63 -21.89
N GLU A 215 -17.39 -4.25 -20.83
CA GLU A 215 -18.56 -3.80 -20.08
C GLU A 215 -18.33 -2.43 -19.44
N GLY A 216 -19.39 -1.63 -19.41
CA GLY A 216 -19.45 -0.33 -18.75
C GLY A 216 -20.83 -0.09 -18.13
N GLU A 217 -21.13 1.17 -17.87
CA GLU A 217 -22.41 1.56 -17.27
C GLU A 217 -23.61 1.03 -18.07
N ASN A 218 -24.61 0.48 -17.37
CA ASN A 218 -25.83 -0.16 -17.88
C ASN A 218 -25.65 -1.54 -18.51
N ASP A 219 -24.43 -2.08 -18.58
CA ASP A 219 -24.22 -3.45 -19.00
C ASP A 219 -24.61 -4.44 -17.92
N SER A 220 -25.13 -5.60 -18.35
CA SER A 220 -25.56 -6.67 -17.47
C SER A 220 -24.49 -7.76 -17.37
N ILE A 221 -24.24 -8.22 -16.16
CA ILE A 221 -23.28 -9.26 -15.83
C ILE A 221 -24.02 -10.48 -15.27
N LEU A 222 -23.88 -11.63 -15.95
CA LEU A 222 -24.32 -12.92 -15.44
C LEU A 222 -23.14 -13.62 -14.76
N LEU A 223 -23.26 -13.86 -13.46
CA LEU A 223 -22.25 -14.57 -12.69
C LEU A 223 -22.44 -16.08 -12.78
N SER A 224 -21.38 -16.81 -12.43
CA SER A 224 -21.36 -18.29 -12.50
C SER A 224 -22.34 -18.97 -11.53
N ASP A 225 -22.81 -18.27 -10.50
CA ASP A 225 -23.88 -18.73 -9.60
C ASP A 225 -25.30 -18.51 -10.19
N GLY A 226 -25.40 -17.99 -11.41
CA GLY A 226 -26.65 -17.68 -12.09
C GLY A 226 -27.28 -16.34 -11.69
N SER A 227 -26.63 -15.55 -10.83
CA SER A 227 -27.13 -14.23 -10.47
C SER A 227 -26.85 -13.19 -11.56
N LEU A 228 -27.85 -12.35 -11.84
CA LEU A 228 -27.78 -11.27 -12.81
C LEU A 228 -27.59 -9.94 -12.08
N TRP A 229 -26.65 -9.15 -12.57
CA TRP A 229 -26.30 -7.84 -12.03
C TRP A 229 -26.25 -6.82 -13.17
N VAL A 230 -26.45 -5.55 -12.86
CA VAL A 230 -26.21 -4.43 -13.78
C VAL A 230 -25.14 -3.52 -13.20
N ILE A 231 -24.22 -3.07 -14.04
CA ILE A 231 -23.28 -2.00 -13.71
C ILE A 231 -24.07 -0.70 -13.65
N THR A 232 -24.11 -0.08 -12.48
CA THR A 232 -24.78 1.21 -12.30
C THR A 232 -23.83 2.38 -12.40
N GLY A 233 -22.54 2.19 -12.12
CA GLY A 233 -21.54 3.25 -12.24
C GLY A 233 -20.09 2.77 -12.10
N ALA A 234 -19.13 3.63 -12.37
CA ALA A 234 -17.69 3.32 -12.34
C ALA A 234 -16.91 4.30 -11.44
N LEU A 235 -15.94 3.79 -10.67
CA LEU A 235 -15.10 4.60 -9.77
C LEU A 235 -13.89 5.25 -10.48
N ALA A 236 -13.50 4.75 -11.65
CA ALA A 236 -12.43 5.34 -12.46
C ALA A 236 -12.73 5.21 -13.97
N PRO A 237 -12.12 6.04 -14.85
CA PRO A 237 -12.44 6.11 -16.28
C PRO A 237 -12.04 4.87 -17.09
N ALA A 238 -11.48 3.85 -16.45
CA ALA A 238 -10.98 2.68 -17.13
C ALA A 238 -12.14 1.83 -17.66
N THR A 239 -12.11 1.51 -18.95
CA THR A 239 -12.80 0.34 -19.48
C THR A 239 -11.99 -0.89 -19.11
N THR A 240 -12.62 -1.95 -18.62
CA THR A 240 -11.92 -3.23 -18.45
C THR A 240 -11.57 -3.76 -19.84
N ALA A 241 -10.29 -4.06 -20.06
CA ALA A 241 -9.91 -4.76 -21.28
C ALA A 241 -10.63 -6.11 -21.33
N SER A 242 -10.87 -6.63 -22.54
CA SER A 242 -11.50 -7.94 -22.64
C SER A 242 -10.57 -9.01 -22.06
N GLY A 243 -11.08 -9.85 -21.18
CA GLY A 243 -10.28 -10.81 -20.45
C GLY A 243 -11.05 -11.48 -19.32
N GLU A 244 -10.49 -12.57 -18.80
CA GLU A 244 -11.00 -13.20 -17.58
C GLU A 244 -10.30 -12.61 -16.36
N TYR A 245 -11.08 -12.19 -15.37
CA TYR A 245 -10.58 -11.55 -14.16
C TYR A 245 -11.20 -12.17 -12.91
N SER A 246 -10.41 -12.20 -11.84
CA SER A 246 -10.91 -12.43 -10.48
C SER A 246 -11.71 -11.22 -10.02
N ILE A 247 -12.98 -11.45 -9.68
CA ILE A 247 -13.89 -10.42 -9.22
C ILE A 247 -14.48 -10.77 -7.84
N THR A 248 -14.69 -9.72 -7.04
CA THR A 248 -15.29 -9.81 -5.71
C THR A 248 -16.46 -8.83 -5.62
N LEU A 249 -17.64 -9.32 -5.24
CA LEU A 249 -18.77 -8.46 -4.92
C LEU A 249 -18.73 -8.08 -3.44
N ILE A 250 -18.67 -6.79 -3.18
CA ILE A 250 -18.56 -6.20 -1.85
C ILE A 250 -19.79 -5.34 -1.57
N HIS A 251 -20.57 -5.70 -0.57
CA HIS A 251 -21.78 -4.99 -0.15
C HIS A 251 -21.49 -4.05 1.03
N ASN A 252 -22.40 -3.09 1.30
CA ASN A 252 -22.30 -2.05 2.33
C ASN A 252 -21.13 -1.07 2.11
N VAL A 253 -20.97 -0.61 0.87
CA VAL A 253 -19.86 0.27 0.46
C VAL A 253 -20.27 1.75 0.31
N SER A 254 -21.30 2.19 1.02
CA SER A 254 -21.86 3.55 0.89
C SER A 254 -20.88 4.69 1.23
N SER A 255 -19.80 4.41 1.95
CA SER A 255 -18.73 5.35 2.29
C SER A 255 -17.64 5.49 1.23
N LEU A 256 -17.70 4.73 0.13
CA LEU A 256 -16.87 4.98 -1.05
C LEU A 256 -17.33 6.26 -1.76
N ASP A 257 -16.50 6.78 -2.66
CA ASP A 257 -16.78 8.03 -3.36
C ASP A 257 -17.86 7.87 -4.43
N GLU A 258 -18.45 8.98 -4.87
CA GLU A 258 -19.39 8.95 -5.98
C GLU A 258 -18.71 8.43 -7.24
N PRO A 259 -19.42 7.66 -8.08
CA PRO A 259 -18.84 7.23 -9.34
C PRO A 259 -18.59 8.43 -10.24
N ILE A 260 -17.59 8.31 -11.10
CA ILE A 260 -17.31 9.31 -12.13
C ILE A 260 -18.34 9.28 -13.28
N PHE A 261 -19.00 8.12 -13.47
CA PHE A 261 -20.05 7.86 -14.45
C PHE A 261 -21.14 7.01 -13.81
N GLY A 262 -22.40 7.32 -14.12
CA GLY A 262 -23.56 6.58 -13.65
C GLY A 262 -23.96 6.89 -12.21
N GLU A 263 -24.54 5.89 -11.55
CA GLU A 263 -25.15 5.97 -10.24
C GLU A 263 -24.46 5.05 -9.23
N LYS A 264 -24.35 5.57 -8.00
CA LYS A 264 -23.84 4.82 -6.85
C LYS A 264 -24.81 3.71 -6.44
N SER A 265 -24.26 2.59 -6.00
CA SER A 265 -25.02 1.45 -5.45
C SER A 265 -24.45 1.00 -4.10
N GLU A 266 -25.19 0.15 -3.39
CA GLU A 266 -24.73 -0.44 -2.12
C GLU A 266 -23.70 -1.56 -2.30
N THR A 267 -23.47 -2.00 -3.54
CA THR A 267 -22.53 -3.08 -3.87
C THR A 267 -21.54 -2.60 -4.92
N VAL A 268 -20.27 -2.96 -4.74
CA VAL A 268 -19.20 -2.78 -5.73
C VAL A 268 -18.66 -4.13 -6.17
N MET A 269 -18.45 -4.27 -7.47
CA MET A 269 -17.64 -5.30 -8.09
C MET A 269 -16.20 -4.82 -8.16
N TYR A 270 -15.38 -5.33 -7.24
CA TYR A 270 -13.94 -5.15 -7.24
C TYR A 270 -13.31 -6.13 -8.23
N ILE A 271 -12.38 -5.64 -9.04
CA ILE A 271 -11.67 -6.41 -10.06
C ILE A 271 -10.20 -6.43 -9.66
N GLN A 272 -9.68 -7.61 -9.37
CA GLN A 272 -8.30 -7.77 -8.93
C GLN A 272 -7.34 -7.28 -10.03
N GLY A 273 -6.30 -6.54 -9.65
CA GLY A 273 -5.31 -6.04 -10.60
C GLY A 273 -5.81 -4.96 -11.56
N HIS A 274 -6.97 -4.34 -11.33
CA HIS A 274 -7.53 -3.32 -12.22
C HIS A 274 -7.68 -1.95 -11.55
N GLU A 275 -7.56 -0.87 -12.34
CA GLU A 275 -7.62 0.52 -11.87
C GLU A 275 -9.04 0.98 -11.49
N THR A 276 -10.04 0.20 -11.85
CA THR A 276 -11.45 0.54 -11.66
C THR A 276 -12.17 -0.57 -10.93
N ALA A 277 -13.25 -0.16 -10.27
CA ALA A 277 -14.26 -1.02 -9.72
C ALA A 277 -15.63 -0.45 -10.08
N PHE A 278 -16.62 -1.33 -10.24
CA PHE A 278 -17.95 -0.95 -10.70
C PHE A 278 -18.94 -0.98 -9.55
N TYR A 279 -19.75 0.06 -9.42
CA TYR A 279 -21.00 -0.08 -8.66
C TYR A 279 -21.94 -0.98 -9.43
N VAL A 280 -22.56 -1.93 -8.72
CA VAL A 280 -23.46 -2.91 -9.32
C VAL A 280 -24.73 -3.08 -8.50
N LYS A 281 -25.81 -3.45 -9.17
CA LYS A 281 -27.10 -3.76 -8.55
C LYS A 281 -27.63 -5.09 -9.07
N LYS A 282 -28.14 -5.92 -8.17
CA LYS A 282 -28.76 -7.19 -8.53
C LYS A 282 -30.10 -6.96 -9.21
N ILE A 283 -30.39 -7.74 -10.26
CA ILE A 283 -31.68 -7.75 -10.99
C ILE A 283 -32.42 -9.06 -10.72
#